data_AF-A0A4Q0IZS5-F1
#
_entry.id   AF-A0A4Q0IZS5-F1
#
_cell.length_a   1.000
_cell.length_b   1.000
_cell.length_c   1.000
_cell.angle_alpha   90.00
_cell.angle_beta   90.00
_cell.angle_gamma   90.00
#
_symmetry.space_group_name_H-M   'P 1'
#
loop_
_entity.id
_entity.type
_entity.pdbx_description
1 polymer ?
#
loop_
_entity_poly.entity_id
_entity_poly.type
_entity_poly.pdbx_seq_one_letter_code
_entity_poly.pdbx_strand_id
1 'polypeptide(L)'
;MKEITTRLAEVNGIVSGYDGGAIPFEQAYALARFYYDFQDTNALIADAEAMVGENPERLKEIALSLKAETTTLLNNIGRLDGIDFRGIANAHSRHYHAIFQKASDELNPYWKRYCELNHRLDYLPLGSKEYAEAEKECDAAKAEHDRRQTDVRRIYAEYEHENRRAGDVFSLKASHLYALATKLNGIAGSIINDLDRMEKGEGR
;
A
#
# COMPACT_ATOMS: atom_id res chain seq x y z
N MET A 1 -13.17 2.90 16.03
CA MET A 1 -14.26 3.45 15.16
C MET A 1 -14.09 4.87 14.58
N LYS A 2 -13.51 5.90 15.24
CA LYS A 2 -13.40 7.25 14.60
C LYS A 2 -12.51 7.29 13.35
N GLU A 3 -11.55 6.38 13.26
CA GLU A 3 -10.64 6.29 12.13
C GLU A 3 -11.35 5.87 10.83
N ILE A 4 -12.30 4.92 10.90
CA ILE A 4 -13.02 4.45 9.72
C ILE A 4 -13.87 5.54 9.08
N THR A 5 -14.49 6.43 9.86
CA THR A 5 -15.29 7.54 9.34
C THR A 5 -14.42 8.56 8.59
N THR A 6 -13.25 8.91 9.13
CA THR A 6 -12.30 9.82 8.46
C THR A 6 -11.78 9.22 7.15
N ARG A 7 -11.40 7.94 7.18
CA ARG A 7 -10.91 7.22 5.99
C ARG A 7 -12.00 7.05 4.93
N LEU A 8 -13.24 6.85 5.36
CA LEU A 8 -14.38 6.75 4.43
C LEU A 8 -14.73 8.11 3.80
N ALA A 9 -14.56 9.22 4.51
CA ALA A 9 -14.70 10.56 3.94
C ALA A 9 -13.64 10.83 2.84
N GLU A 10 -12.40 10.39 3.05
CA GLU A 10 -11.34 10.44 2.03
C GLU A 10 -11.74 9.63 0.79
N VAL A 11 -12.21 8.38 0.98
CA VAL A 11 -12.73 7.54 -0.11
C VAL A 11 -13.87 8.22 -0.84
N ASN A 12 -14.82 8.83 -0.13
CA ASN A 12 -15.93 9.57 -0.75
C ASN A 12 -15.42 10.76 -1.58
N GLY A 13 -14.39 11.46 -1.12
CA GLY A 13 -13.74 12.53 -1.87
C GLY A 13 -13.15 12.04 -3.20
N ILE A 14 -12.43 10.90 -3.17
CA ILE A 14 -11.86 10.27 -4.36
C ILE A 14 -12.97 9.86 -5.34
N VAL A 15 -13.97 9.12 -4.86
CA VAL A 15 -15.04 8.58 -5.72
C VAL A 15 -15.92 9.70 -6.29
N SER A 16 -16.24 10.71 -5.48
CA SER A 16 -17.08 11.84 -5.92
C SER A 16 -16.34 12.82 -6.83
N GLY A 17 -15.02 12.94 -6.69
CA GLY A 17 -14.17 13.76 -7.55
C GLY A 17 -13.81 13.09 -8.88
N TYR A 18 -14.06 11.79 -9.03
CA TYR A 18 -13.78 11.07 -10.26
C TYR A 18 -14.73 11.52 -11.40
N ASP A 19 -14.12 12.00 -12.48
CA ASP A 19 -14.78 12.57 -13.66
C ASP A 19 -14.79 11.62 -14.87
N GLY A 20 -14.33 10.38 -14.70
CA GLY A 20 -14.19 9.40 -15.78
C GLY A 20 -12.82 9.40 -16.47
N GLY A 21 -11.87 10.23 -16.02
CA GLY A 21 -10.49 10.24 -16.48
C GLY A 21 -9.63 9.11 -15.91
N ALA A 22 -8.30 9.28 -15.93
CA ALA A 22 -7.39 8.32 -15.31
C ALA A 22 -7.29 8.58 -13.81
N ILE A 23 -7.57 7.56 -12.98
CA ILE A 23 -7.32 7.65 -11.54
C ILE A 23 -5.81 7.51 -11.25
N PRO A 24 -5.20 8.44 -10.49
CA PRO A 24 -3.80 8.31 -10.07
C PRO A 24 -3.57 7.09 -9.17
N PHE A 25 -2.35 6.53 -9.21
CA PHE A 25 -1.99 5.37 -8.38
C PHE A 25 -2.26 5.61 -6.89
N GLU A 26 -1.90 6.78 -6.36
CA GLU A 26 -2.10 7.12 -4.94
C GLU A 26 -3.57 7.08 -4.52
N GLN A 27 -4.48 7.50 -5.40
CA GLN A 27 -5.91 7.42 -5.13
C GLN A 27 -6.40 5.98 -5.20
N ALA A 28 -5.97 5.20 -6.21
CA ALA A 28 -6.30 3.78 -6.30
C ALA A 28 -5.76 2.98 -5.09
N TYR A 29 -4.58 3.34 -4.60
CA TYR A 29 -3.98 2.77 -3.40
C TYR A 29 -4.76 3.15 -2.13
N ALA A 30 -5.21 4.40 -1.99
CA ALA A 30 -6.07 4.80 -0.87
C ALA A 30 -7.38 3.99 -0.83
N LEU A 31 -8.00 3.75 -1.99
CA LEU A 31 -9.18 2.87 -2.11
C LEU A 31 -8.86 1.43 -1.69
N ALA A 32 -7.73 0.88 -2.15
CA ALA A 32 -7.31 -0.47 -1.80
C ALA A 32 -7.04 -0.61 -0.31
N ARG A 33 -6.32 0.35 0.28
CA ARG A 33 -6.03 0.39 1.72
C ARG A 33 -7.29 0.47 2.55
N PHE A 34 -8.24 1.33 2.19
CA PHE A 34 -9.53 1.35 2.88
C PHE A 34 -10.20 -0.03 2.90
N TYR A 35 -10.22 -0.74 1.76
CA TYR A 35 -10.77 -2.08 1.74
C TYR A 35 -10.02 -3.05 2.66
N TYR A 36 -8.69 -3.15 2.53
CA TYR A 36 -7.91 -4.13 3.29
C TYR A 36 -7.83 -3.83 4.79
N ASP A 37 -7.86 -2.55 5.18
CA ASP A 37 -7.82 -2.13 6.57
C ASP A 37 -9.15 -2.41 7.30
N PHE A 38 -10.29 -2.42 6.56
CA PHE A 38 -11.63 -2.52 7.17
C PHE A 38 -12.48 -3.71 6.69
N GLN A 39 -11.95 -4.60 5.86
CA GLN A 39 -12.67 -5.79 5.39
C GLN A 39 -13.08 -6.75 6.51
N ASP A 40 -12.31 -6.81 7.61
CA ASP A 40 -12.68 -7.54 8.82
C ASP A 40 -13.55 -6.65 9.71
N THR A 41 -14.86 -6.78 9.52
CA THR A 41 -15.84 -6.00 10.27
C THR A 41 -16.03 -6.48 11.71
N ASN A 42 -15.46 -7.62 12.12
CA ASN A 42 -15.60 -8.11 13.49
C ASN A 42 -14.89 -7.19 14.50
N ALA A 43 -13.74 -6.63 14.11
CA ALA A 43 -13.04 -5.64 14.93
C ALA A 43 -13.92 -4.39 15.18
N LEU A 44 -14.67 -3.95 14.17
CA LEU A 44 -15.59 -2.83 14.30
C LEU A 44 -16.76 -3.13 15.24
N ILE A 45 -17.29 -4.36 15.19
CA ILE A 45 -18.37 -4.79 16.09
C ILE A 45 -17.86 -4.84 17.53
N ALA A 46 -16.68 -5.43 17.77
CA ALA A 46 -16.08 -5.48 19.09
C ALA A 46 -15.80 -4.07 19.66
N ASP A 47 -15.30 -3.14 18.83
CA ASP A 47 -15.14 -1.73 19.19
C ASP A 47 -16.47 -1.08 19.63
N ALA A 48 -17.56 -1.37 18.92
CA ALA A 48 -18.88 -0.84 19.23
C ALA A 48 -19.45 -1.42 20.53
N GLU A 49 -19.29 -2.73 20.74
CA GLU A 49 -19.69 -3.44 21.98
C GLU A 49 -18.93 -2.92 23.20
N ALA A 50 -17.65 -2.59 23.07
CA ALA A 50 -16.89 -1.97 24.17
C ALA A 50 -17.42 -0.55 24.46
N MET A 51 -17.68 0.24 23.41
CA MET A 51 -18.06 1.65 23.55
C MET A 51 -19.47 1.85 24.10
N VAL A 52 -20.39 0.90 23.94
CA VAL A 52 -21.77 1.05 24.42
C VAL A 52 -21.83 1.21 25.95
N GLY A 53 -20.96 0.52 26.69
CA GLY A 53 -20.88 0.62 28.14
C GLY A 53 -20.13 1.86 28.64
N GLU A 54 -19.28 2.44 27.79
CA GLU A 54 -18.44 3.59 28.15
C GLU A 54 -19.11 4.93 27.81
N ASN A 55 -19.63 5.06 26.59
CA ASN A 55 -20.19 6.30 26.06
C ASN A 55 -21.16 6.02 24.89
N PRO A 56 -22.42 5.66 25.19
CA PRO A 56 -23.43 5.32 24.17
C PRO A 56 -23.77 6.50 23.25
N GLU A 57 -23.75 7.75 23.75
CA GLU A 57 -24.00 8.95 22.94
C GLU A 57 -22.93 9.14 21.86
N ARG A 58 -21.66 9.01 22.25
CA ARG A 58 -20.54 9.08 21.29
C ARG A 58 -20.59 7.92 20.28
N LEU A 59 -21.00 6.74 20.72
CA LEU A 59 -21.23 5.60 19.84
C LEU A 59 -22.32 5.92 18.79
N LYS A 60 -23.42 6.54 19.23
CA LYS A 60 -24.53 6.99 18.36
C LYS A 60 -24.05 7.98 17.30
N GLU A 61 -23.28 9.01 17.69
CA GLU A 61 -22.71 9.98 16.77
C GLU A 61 -21.83 9.32 15.70
N ILE A 62 -20.95 8.41 16.11
CA ILE A 62 -20.06 7.68 15.18
C ILE A 62 -20.87 6.80 14.24
N ALA A 63 -21.89 6.09 14.74
CA ALA A 63 -22.74 5.25 13.92
C ALA A 63 -23.55 6.06 12.90
N LEU A 64 -24.08 7.24 13.29
CA LEU A 64 -24.76 8.15 12.38
C LEU A 64 -23.82 8.65 11.27
N SER A 65 -22.60 9.06 11.63
CA SER A 65 -21.58 9.47 10.65
C SER A 65 -21.21 8.33 9.71
N LEU A 66 -20.93 7.13 10.23
CA LEU A 66 -20.60 5.95 9.43
C LEU A 66 -21.73 5.60 8.46
N LYS A 67 -22.99 5.68 8.89
CA LYS A 67 -24.16 5.44 8.03
C LYS A 67 -24.27 6.47 6.91
N ALA A 68 -24.07 7.75 7.20
CA ALA A 68 -24.13 8.82 6.21
C ALA A 68 -23.02 8.68 5.15
N GLU A 69 -21.79 8.42 5.59
CA GLU A 69 -20.64 8.25 4.70
C GLU A 69 -20.77 6.98 3.85
N THR A 70 -21.18 5.86 4.43
CA THR A 70 -21.40 4.62 3.66
C THR A 70 -22.54 4.76 2.65
N THR A 71 -23.60 5.48 2.99
CA THR A 71 -24.67 5.83 2.03
C THR A 71 -24.13 6.68 0.89
N THR A 72 -23.29 7.68 1.18
CA THR A 72 -22.65 8.53 0.17
C THR A 72 -21.79 7.70 -0.78
N LEU A 73 -21.00 6.77 -0.24
CA LEU A 73 -20.18 5.88 -1.04
C LEU A 73 -21.05 4.99 -1.93
N LEU A 74 -22.06 4.33 -1.37
CA LEU A 74 -22.97 3.45 -2.12
C LEU A 74 -23.67 4.18 -3.27
N ASN A 75 -24.05 5.44 -3.09
CA ASN A 75 -24.68 6.25 -4.12
C ASN A 75 -23.73 6.63 -5.28
N ASN A 76 -22.41 6.66 -5.02
CA ASN A 76 -21.41 7.06 -6.01
C ASN A 76 -20.53 5.90 -6.49
N ILE A 77 -20.64 4.70 -5.91
CA ILE A 77 -19.73 3.58 -6.15
C ILE A 77 -19.67 3.13 -7.62
N GLY A 78 -20.78 3.28 -8.36
CA GLY A 78 -20.84 2.97 -9.79
C GLY A 78 -19.91 3.83 -10.65
N ARG A 79 -19.40 4.95 -10.12
CA ARG A 79 -18.34 5.72 -10.78
C ARG A 79 -17.03 4.95 -10.92
N LEU A 80 -16.82 3.93 -10.08
CA LEU A 80 -15.66 3.04 -10.16
C LEU A 80 -15.87 1.90 -11.18
N ASP A 81 -17.04 1.81 -11.80
CA ASP A 81 -17.31 0.77 -12.80
C ASP A 81 -16.42 0.97 -14.02
N GLY A 82 -15.71 -0.09 -14.40
CA GLY A 82 -14.80 -0.07 -15.54
C GLY A 82 -13.39 0.48 -15.24
N ILE A 83 -13.09 0.91 -14.01
CA ILE A 83 -11.71 1.24 -13.64
C ILE A 83 -10.83 -0.01 -13.70
N ASP A 84 -9.77 0.06 -14.50
CA ASP A 84 -8.76 -0.99 -14.61
C ASP A 84 -7.69 -0.85 -13.52
N PHE A 85 -8.04 -1.24 -12.29
CA PHE A 85 -7.11 -1.27 -11.15
C PHE A 85 -5.86 -2.12 -11.44
N ARG A 86 -6.02 -3.21 -12.20
CA ARG A 86 -4.91 -4.04 -12.64
C ARG A 86 -3.96 -3.28 -13.56
N GLY A 87 -4.50 -2.55 -14.53
CA GLY A 87 -3.74 -1.67 -15.43
C GLY A 87 -2.94 -0.62 -14.66
N ILE A 88 -3.58 0.05 -13.70
CA ILE A 88 -2.95 1.06 -12.84
C ILE A 88 -1.79 0.46 -12.03
N ALA A 89 -2.03 -0.68 -11.37
CA ALA A 89 -1.01 -1.39 -10.60
C ALA A 89 0.17 -1.83 -11.48
N ASN A 90 -0.11 -2.38 -12.66
CA ASN A 90 0.91 -2.84 -13.59
C ASN A 90 1.75 -1.68 -14.13
N ALA A 91 1.14 -0.53 -14.45
CA ALA A 91 1.85 0.66 -14.90
C ALA A 91 2.81 1.17 -13.82
N HIS A 92 2.35 1.21 -12.56
CA HIS A 92 3.16 1.60 -11.41
C HIS A 92 4.33 0.65 -11.18
N SER A 93 4.07 -0.66 -11.13
CA SER A 93 5.10 -1.68 -10.96
C SER A 93 6.15 -1.66 -12.07
N ARG A 94 5.72 -1.47 -13.33
CA ARG A 94 6.64 -1.35 -14.49
C ARG A 94 7.54 -0.14 -14.39
N HIS A 95 7.04 0.99 -13.89
CA HIS A 95 7.84 2.20 -13.71
C HIS A 95 9.01 1.95 -12.76
N TYR A 96 8.74 1.41 -11.57
CA TYR A 96 9.78 1.12 -10.58
C TYR A 96 10.71 -0.02 -11.01
N HIS A 97 10.17 -1.04 -11.69
CA HIS A 97 11.00 -2.08 -12.28
C HIS A 97 12.01 -1.51 -13.29
N ALA A 98 11.60 -0.57 -14.15
CA ALA A 98 12.49 0.06 -15.13
C ALA A 98 13.63 0.87 -14.46
N ILE A 99 13.32 1.57 -13.36
CA ILE A 99 14.33 2.31 -12.57
C ILE A 99 15.35 1.34 -11.98
N PHE A 100 14.88 0.26 -11.34
CA PHE A 100 15.74 -0.77 -10.77
C PHE A 100 16.59 -1.46 -11.84
N GLN A 101 15.97 -1.87 -12.94
CA GLN A 101 16.65 -2.55 -14.04
C GLN A 101 17.78 -1.68 -14.61
N LYS A 102 17.50 -0.40 -14.87
CA LYS A 102 18.51 0.55 -15.33
C LYS A 102 19.69 0.66 -14.36
N ALA A 103 19.42 0.81 -13.07
CA ALA A 103 20.47 0.90 -12.05
C ALA A 103 21.31 -0.38 -11.94
N SER A 104 20.67 -1.55 -12.10
CA SER A 104 21.34 -2.85 -12.13
C SER A 104 22.24 -3.00 -13.37
N ASP A 105 21.74 -2.58 -14.54
CA ASP A 105 22.50 -2.61 -15.79
C ASP A 105 23.73 -1.68 -15.74
N GLU A 106 23.59 -0.50 -15.12
CA GLU A 106 24.69 0.45 -14.89
C GLU A 106 25.74 -0.06 -13.89
N LEU A 107 25.36 -0.93 -12.95
CA LEU A 107 26.29 -1.57 -11.99
C LEU A 107 27.09 -2.72 -12.62
N ASN A 108 26.49 -3.43 -13.59
CA ASN A 108 27.05 -4.66 -14.17
C ASN A 108 28.50 -4.52 -14.71
N PRO A 109 28.90 -3.43 -15.40
CA PRO A 109 30.30 -3.25 -15.82
C PRO A 109 31.30 -3.25 -14.66
N TYR A 110 30.94 -2.69 -13.50
CA TYR A 110 31.81 -2.63 -12.32
C TYR A 110 31.99 -4.01 -11.69
N TRP A 111 30.91 -4.79 -11.64
CA TRP A 111 30.96 -6.18 -11.22
C TRP A 111 31.88 -7.00 -12.13
N LYS A 112 31.71 -6.89 -13.46
CA LYS A 112 32.56 -7.57 -14.44
C LYS A 112 34.04 -7.20 -14.30
N ARG A 113 34.35 -5.92 -14.10
CA ARG A 113 35.73 -5.44 -13.91
C ARG A 113 36.36 -6.01 -12.64
N TYR A 114 35.63 -6.00 -11.53
CA TYR A 114 36.09 -6.63 -10.30
C TYR A 114 36.37 -8.13 -10.49
N CYS A 115 35.45 -8.88 -11.12
CA CYS A 115 35.66 -10.31 -11.39
C CYS A 115 36.87 -10.58 -12.29
N GLU A 116 37.07 -9.77 -13.34
CA GLU A 116 38.22 -9.88 -14.23
C GLU A 116 39.54 -9.71 -13.47
N LEU A 117 39.64 -8.68 -12.64
CA LEU A 117 40.83 -8.41 -11.83
C LEU A 117 41.06 -9.49 -10.77
N ASN A 118 39.98 -9.96 -10.14
CA ASN A 118 40.07 -11.04 -9.17
C ASN A 118 40.58 -12.34 -9.81
N HIS A 119 40.05 -12.73 -10.98
CA HIS A 119 40.53 -13.91 -11.70
C HIS A 119 41.99 -13.78 -12.14
N ARG A 120 42.45 -12.56 -12.46
CA ARG A 120 43.86 -12.33 -12.82
C ARG A 120 44.82 -12.67 -11.67
N LEU A 121 44.41 -12.47 -10.42
CA LEU A 121 45.24 -12.76 -9.24
C LEU A 121 45.59 -14.24 -9.13
N ASP A 122 44.68 -15.14 -9.54
CA ASP A 122 44.87 -16.59 -9.48
C ASP A 122 46.05 -17.08 -10.35
N TYR A 123 46.49 -16.27 -11.32
CA TYR A 123 47.59 -16.61 -12.24
C TYR A 123 48.94 -15.99 -11.85
N LEU A 124 49.00 -15.20 -10.78
CA LEU A 124 50.21 -14.49 -10.38
C LEU A 124 50.90 -15.17 -9.19
N PRO A 125 52.25 -15.25 -9.16
CA PRO A 125 52.96 -15.79 -8.01
C PRO A 125 52.70 -14.97 -6.75
N LEU A 126 52.24 -15.63 -5.69
CA LEU A 126 52.03 -15.03 -4.37
C LEU A 126 53.33 -14.39 -3.86
N GLY A 127 53.22 -13.15 -3.35
CA GLY A 127 54.35 -12.38 -2.84
C GLY A 127 55.20 -11.69 -3.91
N SER A 128 54.88 -11.84 -5.20
CA SER A 128 55.50 -11.04 -6.26
C SER A 128 55.05 -9.58 -6.20
N LYS A 129 55.89 -8.66 -6.69
CA LYS A 129 55.54 -7.24 -6.82
C LYS A 129 54.32 -7.05 -7.73
N GLU A 130 54.23 -7.83 -8.80
CA GLU A 130 53.14 -7.80 -9.77
C GLU A 130 51.80 -8.24 -9.13
N TYR A 131 51.83 -9.27 -8.28
CA TYR A 131 50.67 -9.67 -7.48
C TYR A 131 50.21 -8.52 -6.58
N ALA A 132 51.12 -7.90 -5.83
CA ALA A 132 50.78 -6.81 -4.91
C ALA A 132 50.20 -5.56 -5.60
N GLU A 133 50.62 -5.28 -6.84
CA GLU A 133 50.04 -4.19 -7.64
C GLU A 133 48.65 -4.56 -8.19
N ALA A 134 48.49 -5.77 -8.71
CA ALA A 134 47.19 -6.27 -9.19
C ALA A 134 46.15 -6.39 -8.06
N GLU A 135 46.58 -6.76 -6.85
CA GLU A 135 45.72 -6.86 -5.67
C GLU A 135 45.13 -5.50 -5.31
N LYS A 136 45.96 -4.44 -5.29
CA LYS A 136 45.49 -3.07 -5.07
C LYS A 136 44.48 -2.60 -6.12
N GLU A 137 44.70 -2.96 -7.38
CA GLU A 137 43.76 -2.64 -8.47
C GLU A 137 42.43 -3.36 -8.27
N CYS A 138 42.47 -4.65 -7.91
CA CYS A 138 41.29 -5.46 -7.61
C CYS A 138 40.49 -4.88 -6.43
N ASP A 139 41.18 -4.55 -5.33
CA ASP A 139 40.56 -3.94 -4.14
C ASP A 139 39.91 -2.60 -4.44
N ALA A 140 40.55 -1.76 -5.27
CA ALA A 140 39.98 -0.50 -5.70
C ALA A 140 38.71 -0.71 -6.55
N ALA A 141 38.72 -1.67 -7.48
CA ALA A 141 37.56 -2.01 -8.30
C ALA A 141 36.41 -2.58 -7.45
N LYS A 142 36.71 -3.43 -6.46
CA LYS A 142 35.75 -3.94 -5.48
C LYS A 142 35.13 -2.79 -4.68
N ALA A 143 35.95 -1.90 -4.16
CA ALA A 143 35.48 -0.76 -3.36
C ALA A 143 34.58 0.19 -4.17
N GLU A 144 34.84 0.37 -5.47
CA GLU A 144 33.98 1.16 -6.35
C GLU A 144 32.65 0.44 -6.65
N HIS A 145 32.70 -0.87 -6.93
CA HIS A 145 31.49 -1.67 -7.09
C HIS A 145 30.62 -1.63 -5.83
N ASP A 146 31.19 -1.87 -4.65
CA ASP A 146 30.46 -1.94 -3.39
C ASP A 146 29.82 -0.59 -3.01
N ARG A 147 30.53 0.52 -3.29
CA ARG A 147 29.97 1.87 -3.16
C ARG A 147 28.71 2.03 -4.01
N ARG A 148 28.77 1.70 -5.30
CA ARG A 148 27.61 1.81 -6.22
C ARG A 148 26.50 0.81 -5.91
N GLN A 149 26.86 -0.37 -5.43
CA GLN A 149 25.90 -1.40 -5.04
C GLN A 149 24.98 -0.91 -3.90
N THR A 150 25.46 0.00 -3.06
CA THR A 150 24.63 0.64 -2.02
C THR A 150 23.43 1.37 -2.63
N ASP A 151 23.62 2.11 -3.71
CA ASP A 151 22.53 2.81 -4.40
C ASP A 151 21.57 1.84 -5.07
N VAL A 152 22.08 0.79 -5.72
CA VAL A 152 21.23 -0.24 -6.34
C VAL A 152 20.39 -0.98 -5.29
N ARG A 153 20.96 -1.30 -4.11
CA ARG A 153 20.22 -1.92 -3.00
C ARG A 153 19.10 -1.01 -2.48
N ARG A 154 19.36 0.29 -2.37
CA ARG A 154 18.34 1.29 -1.99
C ARG A 154 17.20 1.33 -3.01
N ILE A 155 17.53 1.39 -4.31
CA ILE A 155 16.55 1.40 -5.40
C ILE A 155 15.74 0.09 -5.42
N TYR A 156 16.38 -1.05 -5.19
CA TYR A 156 15.68 -2.33 -5.09
C TYR A 156 14.69 -2.36 -3.92
N ALA A 157 15.07 -1.83 -2.75
CA ALA A 157 14.18 -1.73 -1.60
C ALA A 157 12.96 -0.83 -1.88
N GLU A 158 13.15 0.26 -2.62
CA GLU A 158 12.06 1.13 -3.08
C GLU A 158 11.15 0.40 -4.08
N TYR A 159 11.72 -0.27 -5.08
CA TYR A 159 10.97 -1.11 -6.02
C TYR A 159 10.14 -2.19 -5.32
N GLU A 160 10.71 -2.88 -4.33
CA GLU A 160 10.00 -3.91 -3.56
C GLU A 160 8.85 -3.30 -2.74
N HIS A 161 9.08 -2.14 -2.12
CA HIS A 161 8.04 -1.40 -1.41
C HIS A 161 6.88 -1.02 -2.33
N GLU A 162 7.19 -0.44 -3.48
CA GLU A 162 6.18 0.03 -4.44
C GLU A 162 5.46 -1.13 -5.14
N ASN A 163 6.13 -2.27 -5.35
CA ASN A 163 5.48 -3.48 -5.83
C ASN A 163 4.50 -4.06 -4.81
N ARG A 164 4.80 -4.00 -3.50
CA ARG A 164 3.84 -4.41 -2.47
C ARG A 164 2.60 -3.53 -2.51
N ARG A 165 2.77 -2.21 -2.62
CA ARG A 165 1.65 -1.25 -2.78
C ARG A 165 0.84 -1.54 -4.06
N ALA A 166 1.52 -1.81 -5.16
CA ALA A 166 0.86 -2.18 -6.42
C ALA A 166 0.08 -3.51 -6.30
N GLY A 167 0.56 -4.46 -5.48
CA GLY A 167 -0.15 -5.71 -5.18
C GLY A 167 -1.53 -5.49 -4.56
N ASP A 168 -1.65 -4.54 -3.63
CA ASP A 168 -2.93 -4.16 -3.02
C ASP A 168 -3.89 -3.61 -4.10
N VAL A 169 -3.42 -2.71 -4.96
CA VAL A 169 -4.24 -2.14 -6.04
C VAL A 169 -4.61 -3.19 -7.09
N PHE A 170 -3.69 -4.08 -7.46
CA PHE A 170 -3.87 -5.09 -8.49
C PHE A 170 -5.07 -6.00 -8.22
N SER A 171 -5.28 -6.33 -6.95
CA SER A 171 -6.31 -7.26 -6.49
C SER A 171 -7.65 -6.59 -6.20
N LEU A 172 -7.69 -5.25 -6.18
CA LEU A 172 -8.89 -4.49 -5.89
C LEU A 172 -9.92 -4.60 -7.03
N LYS A 173 -11.20 -4.64 -6.63
CA LYS A 173 -12.35 -4.54 -7.53
C LYS A 173 -13.37 -3.59 -6.92
N ALA A 174 -14.11 -2.86 -7.74
CA ALA A 174 -15.21 -2.00 -7.26
C ALA A 174 -16.22 -2.76 -6.39
N SER A 175 -16.48 -4.04 -6.72
CA SER A 175 -17.35 -4.93 -5.95
C SER A 175 -16.89 -5.17 -4.51
N HIS A 176 -15.57 -5.12 -4.25
CA HIS A 176 -15.03 -5.26 -2.90
C HIS A 176 -15.45 -4.09 -2.01
N LEU A 177 -15.32 -2.86 -2.54
CA LEU A 177 -15.74 -1.63 -1.87
C LEU A 177 -17.26 -1.59 -1.68
N TYR A 178 -18.03 -2.00 -2.70
CA TYR A 178 -19.48 -2.12 -2.60
C TYR A 178 -19.92 -3.05 -1.45
N ALA A 179 -19.32 -4.25 -1.41
CA ALA A 179 -19.64 -5.24 -0.38
C ALA A 179 -19.29 -4.73 1.03
N LEU A 180 -18.13 -4.08 1.17
CA LEU A 180 -17.70 -3.49 2.43
C LEU A 180 -18.63 -2.35 2.87
N ALA A 181 -18.92 -1.39 1.98
CA ALA A 181 -19.80 -0.26 2.27
C ALA A 181 -21.21 -0.73 2.68
N THR A 182 -21.75 -1.76 2.02
CA THR A 182 -23.04 -2.36 2.37
C THR A 182 -23.02 -2.95 3.78
N LYS A 183 -21.97 -3.70 4.13
CA LYS A 183 -21.81 -4.29 5.48
C LYS A 183 -21.70 -3.20 6.54
N LEU A 184 -20.84 -2.21 6.32
CA LEU A 184 -20.64 -1.10 7.25
C LEU A 184 -21.92 -0.29 7.46
N ASN A 185 -22.68 -0.03 6.40
CA ASN A 185 -23.98 0.64 6.48
C ASN A 185 -24.99 -0.17 7.31
N GLY A 186 -25.00 -1.50 7.14
CA GLY A 186 -25.82 -2.41 7.93
C GLY A 186 -25.46 -2.40 9.41
N ILE A 187 -24.16 -2.51 9.73
CA ILE A 187 -23.65 -2.45 11.11
C ILE A 187 -24.04 -1.13 11.78
N ALA A 188 -23.78 -0.01 11.11
CA ALA A 188 -24.14 1.31 11.62
C ALA A 188 -25.66 1.43 11.88
N GLY A 189 -26.48 0.88 10.97
CA GLY A 189 -27.93 0.82 11.14
C GLY A 189 -28.36 -0.01 12.35
N SER A 190 -27.74 -1.17 12.58
CA SER A 190 -28.03 -2.01 13.75
C SER A 190 -27.67 -1.31 15.06
N ILE A 191 -26.47 -0.70 15.14
CA ILE A 191 -26.02 0.05 16.33
C ILE A 191 -27.03 1.15 16.69
N ILE A 192 -27.45 1.96 15.71
CA ILE A 192 -28.42 3.04 15.95
C ILE A 192 -29.75 2.47 16.48
N ASN A 193 -30.26 1.41 15.87
CA ASN A 193 -31.53 0.80 16.27
C ASN A 193 -31.46 0.22 17.69
N ASP A 194 -30.34 -0.40 18.06
CA ASP A 194 -30.18 -1.00 19.39
C ASP A 194 -30.02 0.07 20.47
N LEU A 195 -29.27 1.14 20.21
CA LEU A 195 -29.19 2.30 21.12
C LEU A 195 -30.56 2.97 21.33
N ASP A 196 -31.31 3.20 20.25
CA ASP A 196 -32.67 3.78 20.34
C ASP A 196 -33.64 2.88 21.14
N ARG A 197 -33.44 1.56 21.10
CA ARG A 197 -34.23 0.61 21.91
C ARG A 197 -33.83 0.66 23.39
N MET A 198 -32.54 0.80 23.69
CA MET A 198 -32.04 0.95 25.06
C MET A 198 -32.62 2.23 25.70
N GLU A 199 -32.52 3.37 25.02
CA GLU A 199 -33.08 4.65 25.49
C GLU A 199 -34.61 4.56 25.77
N LYS A 200 -35.36 3.88 24.89
CA LYS A 200 -36.81 3.70 25.04
C LYS A 200 -37.20 2.64 26.08
N GLY A 201 -36.32 1.69 26.34
CA GLY A 201 -36.52 0.59 27.30
C GLY A 201 -36.25 1.01 28.75
N GLU A 202 -35.31 1.93 28.97
CA GLU A 202 -34.98 2.50 30.29
C GLU A 202 -36.02 3.52 30.80
N GLY A 203 -36.96 3.95 29.94
CA GLY A 203 -38.07 4.84 30.29
C GLY A 203 -39.33 4.18 30.87
N ARG A 204 -39.24 2.94 31.37
CA ARG A 204 -40.33 2.20 32.05
C ARG A 204 -39.88 1.72 33.42
#